data_AF-A0A842WLK5-F1
#
_entry.id   AF-A0A842WLK5-F1
#
_cell.length_a   1.000
_cell.length_b   1.000
_cell.length_c   1.000
_cell.angle_alpha   90.00
_cell.angle_beta   90.00
_cell.angle_gamma   90.00
#
_symmetry.space_group_name_H-M   'P 1'
#
loop_
_entity.id
_entity.type
_entity.pdbx_description
1 polymer ?
#
loop_
_entity_poly.entity_id
_entity_poly.type
_entity_poly.pdbx_seq_one_letter_code
_entity_poly.pdbx_strand_id
1 'polypeptide(L)'
;MPEELQEKITNYEHITGMSKLARRYFVMNTFDGTLTIFGVLLGSFLAGITSPGTIVTLGLGAGAAIFISGVWGTYLSESAERTKARRDLEQKMLKSLEKTKISEADKFATCYVSLINGLSPLFAILVILIPFFSSSAGFLDMGLAYYFSFLIWLLIFVFLGVFLGKLSKENIAISAMKTFMVGVVCAITIYLISAITGSSPGA
;
A
#
# COMPACT_ATOMS: atom_id res chain seq x y z
N MET A 1 27.65 -12.93 -13.47
CA MET A 1 27.23 -12.20 -12.25
C MET A 1 25.73 -11.91 -12.21
N PRO A 2 25.06 -11.43 -13.27
CA PRO A 2 23.59 -11.29 -13.29
C PRO A 2 22.86 -12.65 -13.33
N GLU A 3 23.42 -13.63 -14.04
CA GLU A 3 22.80 -14.95 -14.26
C GLU A 3 22.69 -15.80 -12.98
N GLU A 4 23.73 -15.85 -12.14
CA GLU A 4 23.71 -16.58 -10.87
C GLU A 4 22.66 -16.04 -9.88
N LEU A 5 22.46 -14.71 -9.88
CA LEU A 5 21.45 -14.06 -9.04
C LEU A 5 20.03 -14.38 -9.54
N GLN A 6 19.82 -14.36 -10.85
CA GLN A 6 18.54 -14.71 -11.47
C GLN A 6 18.18 -16.17 -11.21
N GLU A 7 19.14 -17.09 -11.33
CA GLU A 7 18.92 -18.51 -11.04
C GLU A 7 18.56 -18.72 -9.56
N LYS A 8 19.24 -18.02 -8.65
CA LYS A 8 18.95 -18.09 -7.21
C LYS A 8 17.55 -17.57 -6.87
N ILE A 9 17.15 -16.43 -7.44
CA ILE A 9 15.81 -15.86 -7.24
C ILE A 9 14.74 -16.81 -7.79
N THR A 10 14.96 -17.39 -8.96
CA THR A 10 14.03 -18.34 -9.60
C THR A 10 13.85 -19.60 -8.74
N ASN A 11 14.95 -20.12 -8.19
CA ASN A 11 14.91 -21.25 -7.26
C ASN A 11 14.13 -20.90 -5.98
N TYR A 12 14.34 -19.71 -5.42
CA TYR A 12 13.62 -19.27 -4.22
C TYR A 12 12.14 -19.06 -4.49
N GLU A 13 11.76 -18.54 -5.66
CA GLU A 13 10.37 -18.47 -6.09
C GLU A 13 9.73 -19.86 -6.15
N HIS A 14 10.40 -20.84 -6.75
CA HIS A 14 9.88 -22.20 -6.85
C HIS A 14 9.68 -22.85 -5.47
N ILE A 15 10.54 -22.53 -4.49
CA ILE A 15 10.44 -23.05 -3.13
C ILE A 15 9.32 -22.35 -2.34
N THR A 16 9.17 -21.04 -2.49
CA THR A 16 8.40 -20.21 -1.54
C THR A 16 7.13 -19.60 -2.10
N GLY A 17 6.96 -19.55 -3.42
CA GLY A 17 5.86 -18.85 -4.10
C GLY A 17 5.80 -17.36 -3.77
N MET A 18 6.95 -16.73 -3.43
CA MET A 18 7.01 -15.38 -2.89
C MET A 18 6.41 -14.33 -3.83
N SER A 19 6.46 -14.52 -5.15
CA SER A 19 5.96 -13.56 -6.14
C SER A 19 4.44 -13.47 -6.13
N LYS A 20 3.76 -14.60 -5.91
CA LYS A 20 2.29 -14.60 -5.75
C LYS A 20 1.89 -13.83 -4.49
N LEU A 21 2.62 -14.03 -3.40
CA LEU A 21 2.38 -13.35 -2.12
C LEU A 21 2.73 -11.85 -2.21
N ALA A 22 3.87 -11.52 -2.80
CA ALA A 22 4.29 -10.16 -3.11
C ALA A 22 3.26 -9.43 -3.97
N ARG A 23 2.74 -10.05 -5.04
CA ARG A 23 1.68 -9.45 -5.87
C ARG A 23 0.41 -9.19 -5.07
N ARG A 24 0.03 -10.10 -4.17
CA ARG A 24 -1.14 -9.93 -3.30
C ARG A 24 -0.95 -8.72 -2.38
N TYR A 25 0.18 -8.63 -1.69
CA TYR A 25 0.49 -7.51 -0.81
C TYR A 25 0.68 -6.20 -1.58
N PHE A 26 1.29 -6.22 -2.76
CA PHE A 26 1.43 -5.04 -3.60
C PHE A 26 0.06 -4.41 -3.86
N VAL A 27 -0.90 -5.19 -4.34
CA VAL A 27 -2.23 -4.68 -4.69
C VAL A 27 -3.00 -4.22 -3.45
N MET A 28 -3.02 -5.06 -2.41
CA MET A 28 -3.77 -4.78 -1.18
C MET A 28 -3.24 -3.52 -0.49
N ASN A 29 -1.93 -3.39 -0.32
CA ASN A 29 -1.39 -2.22 0.37
C ASN A 29 -1.32 -0.98 -0.53
N THR A 30 -1.17 -1.11 -1.85
CA THR A 30 -1.33 0.07 -2.74
C THR A 30 -2.75 0.64 -2.60
N PHE A 31 -3.76 -0.22 -2.48
CA PHE A 31 -5.14 0.20 -2.20
C PHE A 31 -5.24 0.94 -0.87
N ASP A 32 -4.66 0.39 0.20
CA ASP A 32 -4.66 1.02 1.52
C ASP A 32 -3.94 2.38 1.55
N GLY A 33 -2.78 2.48 0.90
CA GLY A 33 -2.05 3.75 0.77
C GLY A 33 -2.84 4.81 0.00
N THR A 34 -3.45 4.40 -1.12
CA THR A 34 -4.30 5.26 -1.96
C THR A 34 -5.52 5.76 -1.18
N LEU A 35 -6.19 4.89 -0.42
CA LEU A 35 -7.36 5.27 0.38
C LEU A 35 -6.97 6.12 1.60
N THR A 36 -5.83 5.83 2.24
CA THR A 36 -5.34 6.60 3.39
C THR A 36 -5.04 8.04 3.00
N ILE A 37 -4.27 8.26 1.93
CA ILE A 37 -3.93 9.63 1.52
C ILE A 37 -5.16 10.39 1.04
N PHE A 38 -6.12 9.73 0.40
CA PHE A 38 -7.41 10.34 0.11
C PHE A 38 -8.12 10.81 1.38
N GLY A 39 -8.09 10.00 2.44
CA GLY A 39 -8.66 10.39 3.72
C GLY A 39 -7.98 11.63 4.31
N VAL A 40 -6.65 11.68 4.27
CA VAL A 40 -5.87 12.86 4.70
C VAL A 40 -6.21 14.08 3.86
N LEU A 41 -6.24 13.95 2.52
CA LEU A 41 -6.52 15.07 1.61
C LEU A 41 -7.95 15.59 1.77
N LEU A 42 -8.94 14.70 1.78
CA LEU A 42 -10.34 15.08 1.93
C LEU A 42 -10.61 15.70 3.30
N GLY A 43 -10.08 15.10 4.38
CA GLY A 43 -10.21 15.65 5.72
C GLY A 43 -9.57 17.04 5.83
N SER A 44 -8.38 17.21 5.25
CA SER A 44 -7.71 18.50 5.22
C SER A 44 -8.44 19.55 4.38
N PHE A 45 -9.02 19.12 3.25
CA PHE A 45 -9.83 19.97 2.39
C PHE A 45 -11.09 20.47 3.10
N LEU A 46 -11.82 19.57 3.77
CA LEU A 46 -13.02 19.93 4.54
C LEU A 46 -12.67 20.85 5.70
N ALA A 47 -11.54 20.62 6.37
CA ALA A 47 -11.04 21.48 7.45
C ALA A 47 -10.46 22.82 6.97
N GLY A 48 -10.49 23.11 5.66
CA GLY A 48 -10.01 24.39 5.11
C GLY A 48 -8.51 24.62 5.24
N ILE A 49 -7.69 23.56 5.30
CA ILE A 49 -6.23 23.70 5.39
C ILE A 49 -5.68 24.26 4.07
N THR A 50 -5.02 25.42 4.14
CA THR A 50 -4.49 26.12 2.97
C THR A 50 -2.96 26.07 2.85
N SER A 51 -2.26 25.50 3.83
CA SER A 51 -0.80 25.38 3.82
C SER A 51 -0.35 24.08 3.12
N PRO A 52 0.33 24.15 1.96
CA PRO A 52 0.81 22.95 1.26
C PRO A 52 1.79 22.13 2.10
N GLY A 53 2.66 22.81 2.87
CA GLY A 53 3.64 22.16 3.75
C GLY A 53 2.99 21.32 4.85
N THR A 54 1.83 21.77 5.37
CA THR A 54 1.04 20.99 6.34
C THR A 54 0.51 19.70 5.71
N ILE A 55 0.00 19.77 4.49
CA ILE A 55 -0.51 18.59 3.76
C ILE A 55 0.61 17.59 3.46
N VAL A 56 1.76 18.08 3.00
CA VAL A 56 2.94 17.25 2.77
C VAL A 56 3.36 16.56 4.07
N THR A 57 3.39 17.28 5.19
CA THR A 57 3.77 16.72 6.50
C THR A 57 2.78 15.65 6.97
N LEU A 58 1.47 15.91 6.87
CA LEU A 58 0.42 14.95 7.24
C LEU A 58 0.47 13.69 6.35
N GLY A 59 0.58 13.88 5.03
CA GLY A 59 0.61 12.79 4.08
C GLY A 59 1.88 11.93 4.19
N LEU A 60 3.06 12.55 4.32
CA LEU A 60 4.31 11.84 4.54
C LEU A 60 4.36 11.18 5.93
N GLY A 61 3.81 11.81 6.96
CA GLY A 61 3.68 11.21 8.28
C GLY A 61 2.83 9.93 8.26
N ALA A 62 1.67 9.99 7.61
CA ALA A 62 0.82 8.82 7.39
C ALA A 62 1.54 7.75 6.55
N GLY A 63 2.23 8.16 5.48
CA GLY A 63 2.99 7.24 4.63
C GLY A 63 4.15 6.55 5.35
N ALA A 64 4.89 7.28 6.19
CA ALA A 64 5.95 6.71 7.00
C ALA A 64 5.40 5.70 8.03
N ALA A 65 4.28 6.02 8.69
CA ALA A 65 3.62 5.11 9.61
C ALA A 65 3.17 3.82 8.91
N ILE A 66 2.55 3.91 7.74
CA ILE A 66 2.12 2.75 6.94
C ILE A 66 3.33 1.97 6.42
N PHE A 67 4.39 2.63 5.98
CA PHE A 67 5.61 1.97 5.51
C PHE A 67 6.24 1.14 6.63
N ILE A 68 6.49 1.74 7.80
CA ILE A 68 7.14 1.07 8.94
C ILE A 68 6.26 -0.08 9.44
N SER A 69 4.97 0.18 9.67
CA SER A 69 4.04 -0.85 10.15
C SER A 69 3.84 -1.96 9.13
N GLY A 70 3.82 -1.65 7.83
CA GLY A 70 3.70 -2.60 6.75
C GLY A 70 4.93 -3.48 6.60
N VAL A 71 6.16 -2.93 6.66
CA VAL A 71 7.38 -3.74 6.62
C VAL A 71 7.46 -4.63 7.87
N TRP A 72 7.35 -4.05 9.05
CA TRP A 72 7.60 -4.79 10.29
C TRP A 72 6.48 -5.80 10.60
N GLY A 73 5.22 -5.39 10.40
CA GLY A 73 4.06 -6.27 10.62
C GLY A 73 4.09 -7.50 9.73
N THR A 74 4.34 -7.31 8.43
CA THR A 74 4.45 -8.42 7.49
C THR A 74 5.70 -9.26 7.74
N TYR A 75 6.85 -8.65 8.05
CA TYR A 75 8.06 -9.40 8.37
C TYR A 75 7.85 -10.33 9.58
N LEU A 76 7.30 -9.80 10.68
CA LEU A 76 7.05 -10.59 11.90
C LEU A 76 6.03 -11.70 11.65
N SER A 77 4.91 -11.39 10.98
CA SER A 77 3.86 -12.37 10.70
C SER A 77 4.33 -13.47 9.75
N GLU A 78 4.95 -13.10 8.63
CA GLU A 78 5.44 -14.07 7.64
C GLU A 78 6.62 -14.90 8.16
N SER A 79 7.51 -14.29 8.95
CA SER A 79 8.59 -15.03 9.61
C SER A 79 8.04 -16.07 10.58
N ALA A 80 6.99 -15.73 11.35
CA ALA A 80 6.36 -16.66 12.28
C ALA A 80 5.69 -17.83 11.54
N GLU A 81 4.89 -17.55 10.51
CA GLU A 81 4.20 -18.57 9.72
C GLU A 81 5.17 -19.49 8.99
N ARG A 82 6.22 -18.94 8.35
CA ARG A 82 7.24 -19.76 7.68
C ARG A 82 8.06 -20.59 8.65
N THR A 83 8.40 -20.04 9.81
CA THR A 83 9.11 -20.80 10.85
C THR A 83 8.27 -21.95 11.39
N LYS A 84 6.98 -21.72 11.60
CA LYS A 84 6.03 -22.77 12.00
C LYS A 84 5.93 -23.85 10.92
N ALA A 85 5.68 -23.46 9.66
CA ALA A 85 5.59 -24.39 8.53
C ALA A 85 6.87 -25.23 8.38
N ARG A 86 8.05 -24.62 8.55
CA ARG A 86 9.33 -25.33 8.53
C ARG A 86 9.47 -26.32 9.68
N ARG A 87 9.12 -25.94 10.92
CA ARG A 87 9.17 -26.85 12.08
C ARG A 87 8.23 -28.04 11.93
N ASP A 88 7.04 -27.82 11.39
CA ASP A 88 6.08 -28.91 11.12
C ASP A 88 6.64 -29.90 10.09
N LEU A 89 7.40 -29.42 9.10
CA LEU A 89 8.12 -30.28 8.14
C LEU A 89 9.29 -31.02 8.78
N GLU A 90 10.09 -30.34 9.62
CA GLU A 90 11.22 -30.95 10.34
C GLU A 90 10.76 -32.12 11.22
N GLN A 91 9.63 -31.95 11.93
CA GLN A 91 9.04 -33.00 12.76
C GLN A 91 8.61 -34.21 11.93
N LYS A 92 7.98 -33.99 10.78
CA LYS A 92 7.54 -35.09 9.88
C LYS A 92 8.71 -35.81 9.23
N MET A 93 9.81 -35.11 8.97
CA MET A 93 11.02 -35.68 8.36
C MET A 93 12.03 -36.23 9.38
N LEU A 94 11.81 -35.98 10.68
CA LEU A 94 12.78 -36.26 11.76
C LEU A 94 14.18 -35.70 11.47
N LYS A 95 14.24 -34.57 10.75
CA LYS A 95 15.49 -33.96 10.27
C LYS A 95 15.37 -32.45 10.29
N SER A 96 16.40 -31.77 10.81
CA SER A 96 16.49 -30.31 10.82
C SER A 96 16.66 -29.74 9.41
N LEU A 97 15.95 -28.64 9.13
CA LEU A 97 16.00 -27.86 7.89
C LEU A 97 16.65 -26.48 8.10
N GLU A 98 17.11 -26.15 9.31
CA GLU A 98 17.58 -24.82 9.68
C GLU A 98 18.77 -24.32 8.84
N LYS A 99 19.68 -25.24 8.46
CA LYS A 99 20.85 -24.97 7.61
C LYS A 99 20.66 -25.44 6.16
N THR A 100 19.42 -25.40 5.67
CA THR A 100 19.10 -25.81 4.29
C THR A 100 18.71 -24.63 3.41
N LYS A 101 18.73 -24.84 2.09
CA LYS A 101 18.23 -23.86 1.11
C LYS A 101 16.77 -23.44 1.36
N ILE A 102 15.97 -24.29 2.02
CA ILE A 102 14.58 -23.95 2.38
C ILE A 102 14.56 -22.81 3.41
N SER A 103 15.40 -22.91 4.46
CA SER A 103 15.52 -21.87 5.49
C SER A 103 16.04 -20.55 4.93
N GLU A 104 17.01 -20.60 3.99
CA GLU A 104 17.50 -19.39 3.31
C GLU A 104 16.43 -18.77 2.40
N ALA A 105 15.70 -19.60 1.65
CA ALA A 105 14.63 -19.13 0.78
C ALA A 105 13.49 -18.50 1.58
N ASP A 106 13.11 -19.09 2.73
CA ASP A 106 12.10 -18.52 3.63
C ASP A 106 12.48 -17.13 4.12
N LYS A 107 13.70 -16.96 4.63
CA LYS A 107 14.19 -15.66 5.13
C LYS A 107 14.21 -14.61 4.02
N PHE A 108 14.67 -14.99 2.83
CA PHE A 108 14.68 -14.11 1.68
C PHE A 108 13.26 -13.71 1.28
N ALA A 109 12.35 -14.68 1.15
CA ALA A 109 10.96 -14.44 0.80
C ALA A 109 10.27 -13.52 1.82
N THR A 110 10.44 -13.75 3.13
CA THR A 110 9.91 -12.86 4.16
C THR A 110 10.38 -11.42 3.99
N CYS A 111 11.70 -11.22 3.81
CA CYS A 111 12.27 -9.89 3.61
C CYS A 111 11.72 -9.23 2.34
N TYR A 112 11.77 -9.93 1.20
CA TYR A 112 11.27 -9.45 -0.08
C TYR A 112 9.79 -9.04 -0.01
N VAL A 113 8.94 -9.91 0.54
CA VAL A 113 7.50 -9.65 0.66
C VAL A 113 7.22 -8.49 1.62
N SER A 114 7.91 -8.41 2.75
CA SER A 114 7.73 -7.31 3.71
C SER A 114 8.10 -5.94 3.12
N LEU A 115 9.17 -5.87 2.31
CA LEU A 115 9.56 -4.64 1.63
C LEU A 115 8.52 -4.21 0.61
N ILE A 116 8.01 -5.14 -0.21
CA ILE A 116 6.93 -4.84 -1.15
C ILE A 116 5.70 -4.36 -0.40
N ASN A 117 5.34 -5.01 0.71
CA ASN A 117 4.20 -4.64 1.53
C ASN A 117 4.27 -3.17 1.98
N GLY A 118 5.41 -2.72 2.51
CA GLY A 118 5.58 -1.34 2.97
C GLY A 118 5.79 -0.31 1.85
N LEU A 119 6.54 -0.64 0.80
CA LEU A 119 6.86 0.30 -0.28
C LEU A 119 5.66 0.62 -1.16
N SER A 120 4.78 -0.36 -1.39
CA SER A 120 3.59 -0.20 -2.24
C SER A 120 2.66 0.95 -1.84
N PRO A 121 2.18 1.04 -0.57
CA PRO A 121 1.36 2.16 -0.12
C PRO A 121 2.13 3.48 -0.15
N LEU A 122 3.39 3.47 0.31
CA LEU A 122 4.23 4.67 0.33
C LEU A 122 4.38 5.28 -1.07
N PHE A 123 4.58 4.44 -2.08
CA PHE A 123 4.66 4.89 -3.47
C PHE A 123 3.36 5.56 -3.94
N ALA A 124 2.20 4.97 -3.66
CA ALA A 124 0.91 5.59 -4.00
C ALA A 124 0.74 6.96 -3.33
N ILE A 125 1.09 7.05 -2.04
CA ILE A 125 1.02 8.29 -1.25
C ILE A 125 1.92 9.37 -1.87
N LEU A 126 3.17 9.03 -2.19
CA LEU A 126 4.13 9.97 -2.79
C LEU A 126 3.63 10.48 -4.14
N VAL A 127 3.12 9.60 -5.01
CA VAL A 127 2.60 9.98 -6.33
C VAL A 127 1.40 10.93 -6.19
N ILE A 128 0.49 10.67 -5.26
CA ILE A 128 -0.69 11.51 -5.03
C ILE A 128 -0.31 12.88 -4.45
N LEU A 129 0.80 12.97 -3.70
CA LEU A 129 1.30 14.21 -3.10
C LEU A 129 2.15 15.09 -4.04
N ILE A 130 2.50 14.63 -5.26
CA ILE A 130 3.30 15.40 -6.23
C ILE A 130 2.79 16.85 -6.42
N PRO A 131 1.47 17.10 -6.59
CA PRO A 131 0.96 18.47 -6.73
C PRO A 131 1.22 19.35 -5.50
N PHE A 132 1.17 18.77 -4.29
CA PHE A 132 1.46 19.51 -3.06
C PHE A 132 2.95 19.83 -2.90
N PHE A 133 3.85 18.94 -3.31
CA PHE A 133 5.28 19.27 -3.38
C PHE A 133 5.54 20.44 -4.34
N SER A 134 4.85 20.46 -5.49
CA SER A 134 4.94 21.55 -6.47
C SER A 134 4.37 22.86 -5.93
N SER A 135 3.27 22.79 -5.17
CA SER A 135 2.67 23.95 -4.51
C SER A 135 3.56 24.49 -3.38
N SER A 136 4.19 23.62 -2.57
CA SER A 136 5.17 24.02 -1.56
C SER A 136 6.39 24.74 -2.14
N ALA A 137 6.77 24.42 -3.38
CA ALA A 137 7.86 25.09 -4.10
C ALA A 137 7.42 26.40 -4.80
N GLY A 138 6.15 26.78 -4.70
CA GLY A 138 5.61 28.03 -5.26
C GLY A 138 5.19 27.96 -6.73
N PHE A 139 5.17 26.76 -7.34
CA PHE A 139 4.81 26.60 -8.76
C PHE A 139 3.30 26.48 -9.00
N LEU A 140 2.51 26.19 -7.97
CA LEU A 140 1.12 25.74 -8.13
C LEU A 140 0.24 26.27 -6.99
N ASP A 141 -0.94 26.79 -7.33
CA ASP A 141 -1.93 27.29 -6.36
C ASP A 141 -2.55 26.16 -5.52
N MET A 142 -2.92 26.43 -4.26
CA MET A 142 -3.45 25.41 -3.35
C MET A 142 -4.71 24.72 -3.89
N GLY A 143 -5.62 25.46 -4.53
CA GLY A 143 -6.84 24.89 -5.11
C GLY A 143 -6.54 23.93 -6.26
N LEU A 144 -5.59 24.31 -7.12
CA LEU A 144 -5.10 23.43 -8.20
C LEU A 144 -4.37 22.21 -7.64
N ALA A 145 -3.66 22.34 -6.52
CA ALA A 145 -2.94 21.23 -5.89
C ALA A 145 -3.92 20.15 -5.41
N TYR A 146 -4.98 20.55 -4.72
CA TYR A 146 -6.08 19.65 -4.36
C TYR A 146 -6.71 18.98 -5.57
N TYR A 147 -7.08 19.77 -6.59
CA TYR A 147 -7.72 19.25 -7.79
C TYR A 147 -6.86 18.19 -8.50
N PHE A 148 -5.58 18.49 -8.75
CA PHE A 148 -4.68 17.52 -9.39
C PHE A 148 -4.40 16.31 -8.51
N SER A 149 -4.27 16.47 -7.19
CA SER A 149 -4.08 15.33 -6.28
C SER A 149 -5.30 14.41 -6.24
N PHE A 150 -6.53 14.96 -6.22
CA PHE A 150 -7.74 14.15 -6.32
C PHE A 150 -7.87 13.47 -7.68
N LEU A 151 -7.47 14.13 -8.77
CA LEU A 151 -7.44 13.52 -10.09
C LEU A 151 -6.45 12.35 -10.17
N ILE A 152 -5.23 12.53 -9.68
CA ILE A 152 -4.21 11.46 -9.62
C ILE A 152 -4.71 10.31 -8.75
N TRP A 153 -5.28 10.62 -7.59
CA TRP A 153 -5.90 9.62 -6.72
C TRP A 153 -6.97 8.82 -7.45
N LEU A 154 -7.91 9.49 -8.13
CA LEU A 154 -9.00 8.82 -8.86
C LEU A 154 -8.46 7.91 -9.97
N LEU A 155 -7.46 8.37 -10.72
CA LEU A 155 -6.81 7.58 -11.78
C LEU A 155 -6.15 6.32 -11.22
N ILE A 156 -5.40 6.44 -10.13
CA ILE A 156 -4.79 5.30 -9.44
C ILE A 156 -5.88 4.36 -8.92
N PHE A 157 -6.92 4.90 -8.28
CA PHE A 157 -7.99 4.10 -7.67
C PHE A 157 -8.81 3.32 -8.71
N VAL A 158 -9.13 3.95 -9.84
CA VAL A 158 -9.76 3.27 -11.00
C VAL A 158 -8.82 2.22 -11.60
N PHE A 159 -7.53 2.53 -11.75
CA PHE A 159 -6.54 1.56 -12.23
C PHE A 159 -6.48 0.32 -11.33
N LEU A 160 -6.46 0.50 -10.00
CA LEU A 160 -6.51 -0.61 -9.06
C LEU A 160 -7.81 -1.42 -9.19
N GLY A 161 -8.96 -0.76 -9.33
CA GLY A 161 -10.24 -1.43 -9.53
C GLY A 161 -10.28 -2.29 -10.80
N VAL A 162 -9.73 -1.78 -11.91
CA VAL A 162 -9.59 -2.51 -13.17
C VAL A 162 -8.61 -3.68 -13.02
N PHE A 163 -7.47 -3.45 -12.36
CA PHE A 163 -6.44 -4.46 -12.15
C PHE A 163 -6.98 -5.63 -11.31
N LEU A 164 -7.68 -5.33 -10.21
CA LEU A 164 -8.32 -6.33 -9.36
C LEU A 164 -9.38 -7.13 -10.11
N GLY A 165 -10.20 -6.47 -10.95
CA GLY A 165 -11.23 -7.14 -11.75
C GLY A 165 -10.62 -8.13 -12.75
N LYS A 166 -9.52 -7.75 -13.41
CA LYS A 166 -8.77 -8.64 -14.29
C LYS A 166 -8.17 -9.83 -13.51
N LEU A 167 -7.62 -9.58 -12.33
CA LEU A 167 -7.01 -10.62 -11.50
C LEU A 167 -8.06 -11.62 -10.96
N SER A 168 -9.26 -11.16 -10.62
CA SER A 168 -10.36 -11.98 -10.11
C SER A 168 -11.20 -12.66 -11.19
N LYS A 169 -10.92 -12.39 -12.48
CA LYS A 169 -11.76 -12.81 -13.63
C LYS A 169 -13.22 -12.34 -13.50
N GLU A 170 -13.47 -11.28 -12.72
CA GLU A 170 -14.77 -10.63 -12.66
C GLU A 170 -14.94 -9.64 -13.82
N ASN A 171 -16.16 -9.18 -14.04
CA ASN A 171 -16.40 -8.07 -14.95
C ASN A 171 -15.67 -6.81 -14.44
N ILE A 172 -14.80 -6.25 -15.28
CA ILE A 172 -13.97 -5.07 -14.98
C ILE A 172 -14.83 -3.90 -14.50
N ALA A 173 -16.00 -3.67 -15.12
CA ALA A 173 -16.90 -2.59 -14.74
C ALA A 173 -17.46 -2.79 -13.33
N ILE A 174 -17.80 -4.03 -12.96
CA ILE A 174 -18.29 -4.37 -11.61
C ILE A 174 -17.18 -4.14 -10.58
N SER A 175 -15.96 -4.58 -10.87
CA SER A 175 -14.82 -4.37 -9.97
C SER A 175 -14.49 -2.89 -9.78
N ALA A 176 -14.46 -2.10 -10.86
CA ALA A 176 -14.28 -0.66 -10.79
C ALA A 176 -15.41 0.01 -9.98
N MET A 177 -16.65 -0.43 -10.13
CA MET A 177 -17.79 0.07 -9.35
C MET A 177 -17.63 -0.26 -7.86
N LYS A 178 -17.23 -1.50 -7.51
CA LYS A 178 -16.96 -1.90 -6.11
C LYS A 178 -15.88 -1.02 -5.50
N THR A 179 -14.77 -0.82 -6.21
CA THR A 179 -13.68 0.07 -5.76
C THR A 179 -14.17 1.49 -5.57
N PHE A 180 -14.90 2.05 -6.54
CA PHE A 180 -15.47 3.40 -6.42
C PHE A 180 -16.38 3.54 -5.18
N MET A 181 -17.22 2.54 -4.90
CA MET A 181 -18.07 2.52 -3.71
C MET A 181 -17.29 2.57 -2.40
N VAL A 182 -16.11 1.93 -2.32
CA VAL A 182 -15.24 2.05 -1.14
C VAL A 182 -14.78 3.50 -0.94
N GLY A 183 -14.42 4.20 -2.04
CA GLY A 183 -14.06 5.62 -1.99
C GLY A 183 -15.22 6.51 -1.52
N VAL A 184 -16.43 6.24 -2.02
CA VAL A 184 -17.65 6.96 -1.60
C VAL A 184 -17.94 6.73 -0.11
N VAL A 185 -17.88 5.48 0.36
CA VAL A 185 -18.09 5.16 1.78
C VAL A 185 -17.05 5.90 2.64
N CYS A 186 -15.78 5.87 2.25
CA CYS A 186 -14.71 6.58 2.94
C CYS A 186 -14.99 8.10 3.00
N ALA A 187 -15.41 8.70 1.88
CA ALA A 187 -15.74 10.11 1.81
C ALA A 187 -16.91 10.49 2.73
N ILE A 188 -17.98 9.69 2.74
CA ILE A 188 -19.13 9.87 3.64
C ILE A 188 -18.68 9.78 5.10
N THR A 189 -17.88 8.77 5.46
CA THR A 189 -17.37 8.61 6.82
C THR A 189 -16.56 9.83 7.26
N ILE A 190 -15.67 10.33 6.41
CA ILE A 190 -14.86 11.51 6.72
C ILE A 190 -15.72 12.77 6.86
N TYR A 191 -16.71 12.94 5.97
CA TYR A 191 -17.65 14.04 6.05
C TYR A 191 -18.44 14.02 7.38
N LEU A 192 -18.94 12.86 7.80
CA LEU A 192 -19.64 12.69 9.08
C LEU A 192 -18.72 13.02 10.27
N ILE A 193 -17.47 12.57 10.25
CA ILE A 193 -16.48 12.92 11.27
C ILE A 193 -16.23 14.43 11.30
N SER A 194 -16.10 15.07 10.14
CA SER A 194 -15.90 16.52 10.02
C SER A 194 -17.10 17.30 10.57
N ALA A 195 -18.32 16.86 10.28
CA ALA A 195 -19.56 17.45 10.80
C ALA A 195 -19.64 17.37 12.33
N ILE A 196 -19.25 16.24 12.93
CA ILE A 196 -19.26 16.06 14.40
C ILE A 196 -18.18 16.91 15.08
N THR A 197 -17.02 17.09 14.43
CA THR A 197 -15.88 17.83 15.00
C THR A 197 -15.97 19.35 14.80
N GLY A 198 -17.02 19.86 14.15
CA GLY A 198 -17.20 21.29 13.88
C GLY A 198 -16.23 21.85 12.82
N SER A 199 -15.61 20.99 12.03
CA SER A 199 -14.69 21.37 10.94
C SER A 199 -15.39 21.54 9.59
N SER A 200 -16.73 21.66 9.59
CA SER A 200 -17.52 21.76 8.36
C SER A 200 -17.22 23.06 7.61
N PRO A 201 -17.12 23.03 6.27
CA PRO A 201 -17.06 24.25 5.48
C PRO A 201 -18.38 25.02 5.66
N GLY A 202 -18.34 26.18 6.33
CA GLY A 202 -19.50 27.08 6.48
C GLY A 202 -20.01 27.34 7.90
N ALA A 203 -19.26 26.98 8.96
CA ALA A 203 -19.48 27.51 10.32
C ALA A 203 -18.75 28.84 10.52
#